data_AF-K9X1H2-F1
#
_entry.id   AF-K9X1H2-F1
#
_cell.length_a   1.000
_cell.length_b   1.000
_cell.length_c   1.000
_cell.angle_alpha   90.00
_cell.angle_beta   90.00
_cell.angle_gamma   90.00
#
_symmetry.space_group_name_H-M   'P 1'
#
loop_
_entity.id
_entity.type
_entity.pdbx_description
1 polymer ?
#
loop_
_entity_poly.entity_id
_entity_poly.type
_entity_poly.pdbx_seq_one_letter_code
_entity_poly.pdbx_strand_id
1 'polypeptide(L)'
;MEPKTEHYPLNTEITLKDRSQSPLIVRVINLALTKLENEVIEYHLTLLVNPELYQRIDSEAMFNLKPEVRSPLSVGNFLPENDIQIEIGLQPSLLPSPLEIATDAMEAATYILNLNQEHPDSQLLSTESWLALSVKQLQATGETGYRTIWANITPSAFAQVATSNNSEQISEAIDNFAKDWTNGSFSATSENSINQTLEEITHSFEELAENISEMAQTMISEVVEEVNNVLENLTEDIFETTSDNSDINLAIEDLEKLFGQINKRLEELPTDKLLGEKELIYLLEIERFREQLAFFDKFIKNLPENPPD
;
A
#
# COMPACT_ATOMS: atom_id res chain seq x y z
N MET A 1 -30.96 1.16 7.37
CA MET A 1 -30.88 2.59 7.02
C MET A 1 -29.64 2.77 6.16
N GLU A 2 -29.65 3.65 5.16
CA GLU A 2 -28.49 3.83 4.28
C GLU A 2 -27.45 4.78 4.93
N PRO A 3 -26.15 4.48 4.82
CA PRO A 3 -25.10 5.37 5.26
C PRO A 3 -25.12 6.68 4.45
N LYS A 4 -24.79 7.79 5.10
CA LYS A 4 -24.76 9.13 4.49
C LYS A 4 -23.36 9.71 4.58
N THR A 5 -22.84 10.16 3.46
CA THR A 5 -21.53 10.79 3.37
C THR A 5 -21.65 12.31 3.24
N GLU A 6 -20.91 13.03 4.07
CA GLU A 6 -20.77 14.48 4.06
C GLU A 6 -19.34 14.84 3.63
N HIS A 7 -19.20 15.90 2.83
CA HIS A 7 -17.90 16.34 2.33
C HIS A 7 -17.58 17.75 2.79
N TYR A 8 -16.30 18.00 3.09
CA TYR A 8 -15.80 19.32 3.44
C TYR A 8 -14.50 19.62 2.68
N PRO A 9 -14.46 20.68 1.84
CA PRO A 9 -13.25 21.09 1.16
C PRO A 9 -12.28 21.73 2.16
N LEU A 10 -11.09 21.14 2.33
CA LEU A 10 -10.12 21.59 3.34
C LEU A 10 -8.99 22.42 2.73
N ASN A 11 -8.49 22.01 1.57
CA ASN A 11 -7.42 22.65 0.81
C ASN A 11 -6.25 23.19 1.66
N THR A 12 -5.73 22.36 2.56
CA THR A 12 -4.69 22.73 3.53
C THR A 12 -3.55 21.72 3.53
N GLU A 13 -2.37 22.12 3.98
CA GLU A 13 -1.29 21.18 4.27
C GLU A 13 -1.45 20.58 5.67
N ILE A 14 -1.18 19.29 5.80
CA ILE A 14 -1.01 18.59 7.08
C ILE A 14 0.33 17.87 7.07
N THR A 15 0.86 17.58 8.26
CA THR A 15 2.08 16.80 8.44
C THR A 15 1.72 15.44 9.03
N LEU A 16 1.91 14.40 8.23
CA LEU A 16 1.81 13.02 8.67
C LEU A 16 3.20 12.48 9.01
N LYS A 17 3.27 11.37 9.73
CA LYS A 17 4.51 10.71 10.11
C LYS A 17 4.54 9.30 9.55
N ASP A 18 5.65 8.94 8.92
CA ASP A 18 5.87 7.56 8.49
C ASP A 18 6.32 6.67 9.66
N ARG A 19 6.56 5.39 9.37
CA ARG A 19 7.05 4.38 10.33
C ARG A 19 8.36 4.79 11.00
N SER A 20 9.22 5.54 10.32
CA SER A 20 10.49 6.06 10.83
C SER A 20 10.32 7.35 11.65
N GLN A 21 9.09 7.82 11.84
CA GLN A 21 8.74 9.11 12.43
C GLN A 21 9.20 10.31 11.59
N SER A 22 9.55 10.09 10.32
CA SER A 22 9.92 11.18 9.43
C SER A 22 8.67 11.90 8.91
N PRO A 23 8.72 13.24 8.82
CA PRO A 23 7.55 14.01 8.41
C PRO A 23 7.25 13.82 6.92
N LEU A 24 5.95 13.76 6.61
CA LEU A 24 5.37 13.73 5.28
C LEU A 24 4.35 14.87 5.20
N ILE A 25 4.71 15.95 4.51
CA ILE A 25 3.83 17.10 4.32
C ILE A 25 2.97 16.82 3.08
N VAL A 26 1.65 16.82 3.25
CA VAL A 26 0.69 16.53 2.18
C VAL A 26 -0.40 17.58 2.14
N ARG A 27 -0.89 17.92 0.95
CA ARG A 27 -2.03 18.81 0.78
C ARG A 27 -3.33 18.00 0.79
N VAL A 28 -4.17 18.22 1.79
CA VAL A 28 -5.51 17.65 1.86
C VAL A 28 -6.49 18.58 1.15
N ILE A 29 -7.12 18.09 0.10
CA ILE A 29 -8.07 18.88 -0.69
C ILE A 29 -9.52 18.68 -0.25
N ASN A 30 -9.83 17.52 0.33
CA ASN A 30 -11.18 17.15 0.75
C ASN A 30 -11.13 16.22 1.96
N LEU A 31 -12.12 16.36 2.85
CA LEU A 31 -12.44 15.41 3.90
C LEU A 31 -13.85 14.86 3.65
N ALA A 32 -14.04 13.56 3.82
CA ALA A 32 -15.35 12.93 3.81
C ALA A 32 -15.63 12.22 5.14
N LEU A 33 -16.88 12.30 5.57
CA LEU A 33 -17.39 11.71 6.80
C LEU A 33 -18.61 10.86 6.46
N THR A 34 -18.57 9.56 6.72
CA THR A 34 -19.73 8.68 6.52
C THR A 34 -20.37 8.34 7.87
N LYS A 35 -21.69 8.52 7.97
CA LYS A 35 -22.48 8.19 9.16
C LYS A 35 -23.53 7.14 8.89
N LEU A 36 -23.78 6.31 9.89
CA LEU A 36 -24.92 5.41 9.98
C LEU A 36 -25.63 5.67 11.31
N GLU A 37 -26.94 5.94 11.28
CA GLU A 37 -27.73 6.21 12.50
C GLU A 37 -27.15 7.31 13.41
N ASN A 38 -26.48 8.31 12.81
CA ASN A 38 -25.74 9.42 13.44
C ASN A 38 -24.40 9.04 14.09
N GLU A 39 -24.01 7.77 14.06
CA GLU A 39 -22.67 7.34 14.44
C GLU A 39 -21.74 7.45 13.24
N VAL A 40 -20.53 7.91 13.48
CA VAL A 40 -19.50 7.99 12.44
C VAL A 40 -18.92 6.60 12.23
N ILE A 41 -19.01 6.11 11.00
CA ILE A 41 -18.49 4.80 10.63
C ILE A 41 -17.28 4.88 9.71
N GLU A 42 -17.03 6.03 9.05
CA GLU A 42 -15.84 6.21 8.20
C GLU A 42 -15.37 7.67 8.15
N TYR A 43 -14.07 7.80 7.93
CA TYR A 43 -13.35 9.05 7.74
C TYR A 43 -12.40 8.93 6.56
N HIS A 44 -12.59 9.72 5.50
CA HIS A 44 -11.68 9.75 4.36
C HIS A 44 -11.01 11.11 4.19
N LEU A 45 -9.77 11.09 3.73
CA LEU A 45 -9.05 12.26 3.24
C LEU A 45 -8.71 12.06 1.76
N THR A 46 -8.82 13.12 0.98
CA THR A 46 -8.26 13.17 -0.37
C THR A 46 -7.02 14.03 -0.34
N LEU A 47 -5.88 13.39 -0.60
CA LEU A 47 -4.57 14.02 -0.69
C LEU A 47 -4.29 14.41 -2.14
N LEU A 48 -3.59 15.53 -2.32
CA LEU A 48 -3.02 15.95 -3.59
C LEU A 48 -1.49 15.96 -3.44
N VAL A 49 -0.82 15.14 -4.23
CA VAL A 49 0.64 14.96 -4.17
C VAL A 49 1.24 15.10 -5.56
N ASN A 50 2.47 15.61 -5.64
CA ASN A 50 3.21 15.61 -6.88
C ASN A 50 3.84 14.21 -7.14
N PRO A 51 4.34 13.93 -8.35
CA PRO A 51 4.90 12.61 -8.67
C PRO A 51 6.13 12.22 -7.85
N GLU A 52 6.97 13.17 -7.42
CA GLU A 52 8.13 12.90 -6.57
C GLU A 52 7.72 12.40 -5.18
N LEU A 53 6.76 13.10 -4.56
CA LEU A 53 6.22 12.73 -3.26
C LEU A 53 5.44 11.40 -3.34
N TYR A 54 4.71 11.20 -4.43
CA TYR A 54 4.04 9.92 -4.69
C TYR A 54 5.06 8.78 -4.79
N GLN A 55 6.19 8.97 -5.48
CA GLN A 55 7.23 7.94 -5.58
C GLN A 55 7.78 7.54 -4.21
N ARG A 56 7.94 8.51 -3.30
CA ARG A 56 8.32 8.22 -1.91
C ARG A 56 7.24 7.37 -1.21
N ILE A 57 5.99 7.83 -1.24
CA ILE A 57 4.84 7.13 -0.66
C ILE A 57 4.75 5.68 -1.15
N ASP A 58 4.92 5.51 -2.46
CA ASP A 58 4.91 4.23 -3.17
C ASP A 58 6.06 3.32 -2.71
N SER A 59 7.29 3.84 -2.71
CA SER A 59 8.49 3.06 -2.35
C SER A 59 8.55 2.65 -0.88
N GLU A 60 7.96 3.46 0.00
CA GLU A 60 7.93 3.21 1.45
C GLU A 60 6.62 2.52 1.88
N ALA A 61 5.74 2.17 0.94
CA ALA A 61 4.43 1.55 1.17
C ALA A 61 3.56 2.29 2.22
N MET A 62 3.66 3.61 2.27
CA MET A 62 2.89 4.44 3.20
C MET A 62 1.39 4.30 2.94
N PHE A 63 0.55 4.51 3.96
CA PHE A 63 -0.91 4.34 3.87
C PHE A 63 -1.34 2.92 3.53
N ASN A 64 -0.52 1.92 3.90
CA ASN A 64 -0.73 0.52 3.55
C ASN A 64 -0.84 0.31 2.02
N LEU A 65 -0.15 1.15 1.24
CA LEU A 65 -0.14 1.14 -0.22
C LEU A 65 0.93 0.18 -0.76
N LYS A 66 0.86 -1.09 -0.39
CA LYS A 66 1.79 -2.09 -0.95
C LYS A 66 1.44 -2.40 -2.43
N PRO A 67 2.38 -2.87 -3.26
CA PRO A 67 2.08 -3.26 -4.66
C PRO A 67 1.00 -4.33 -4.78
N GLU A 68 0.97 -5.28 -3.85
CA GLU A 68 0.12 -6.48 -3.87
C GLU A 68 -1.36 -6.14 -3.69
N VAL A 69 -1.66 -4.99 -3.06
CA VAL A 69 -3.05 -4.58 -2.81
C VAL A 69 -3.68 -3.80 -3.97
N ARG A 70 -3.01 -3.65 -5.12
CA ARG A 70 -3.43 -2.70 -6.18
C ARG A 70 -4.11 -3.40 -7.35
N SER A 71 -5.31 -2.97 -7.68
CA SER A 71 -6.00 -3.36 -8.91
C SER A 71 -6.10 -2.17 -9.88
N PRO A 72 -5.61 -2.29 -11.12
CA PRO A 72 -5.56 -1.17 -12.06
C PRO A 72 -6.97 -0.74 -12.49
N LEU A 73 -7.22 0.58 -12.49
CA LEU A 73 -8.43 1.17 -13.09
C LEU A 73 -8.28 1.34 -14.60
N SER A 74 -7.03 1.49 -15.06
CA SER A 74 -6.69 1.72 -16.46
C SER A 74 -5.23 1.35 -16.72
N VAL A 75 -4.87 1.11 -17.98
CA VAL A 75 -3.51 0.72 -18.41
C VAL A 75 -2.56 1.93 -18.59
N GLY A 76 -2.94 3.11 -18.09
CA GLY A 76 -2.16 4.35 -18.26
C GLY A 76 -1.08 4.54 -17.19
N ASN A 77 0.03 5.18 -17.56
CA ASN A 77 1.05 5.61 -16.60
C ASN A 77 0.76 7.03 -16.10
N PHE A 78 1.20 7.31 -14.86
CA PHE A 78 1.18 8.68 -14.35
C PHE A 78 2.15 9.58 -15.12
N LEU A 79 1.70 10.79 -15.44
CA LEU A 79 2.50 11.82 -16.08
C LEU A 79 3.29 12.60 -15.01
N PRO A 80 4.55 12.97 -15.28
CA PRO A 80 5.43 13.62 -14.30
C PRO A 80 5.03 15.07 -13.97
N GLU A 81 4.19 15.71 -14.79
CA GLU A 81 3.81 17.12 -14.64
C GLU A 81 2.47 17.32 -13.93
N ASN A 82 1.73 16.24 -13.66
CA ASN A 82 0.37 16.31 -13.12
C ASN A 82 0.33 15.82 -11.67
N ASP A 83 -0.43 16.52 -10.83
CA ASP A 83 -0.70 16.08 -9.48
C ASP A 83 -1.52 14.78 -9.45
N ILE A 84 -1.19 13.92 -8.50
CA ILE A 84 -1.83 12.65 -8.22
C ILE A 84 -2.72 12.83 -6.99
N GLN A 85 -3.94 12.31 -7.07
CA GLN A 85 -4.87 12.25 -5.96
C GLN A 85 -4.81 10.88 -5.30
N ILE A 86 -4.68 10.86 -3.97
CA ILE A 86 -4.75 9.65 -3.17
C ILE A 86 -5.95 9.80 -2.24
N GLU A 87 -6.94 8.91 -2.37
CA GLU A 87 -8.01 8.78 -1.40
C GLU A 87 -7.57 7.78 -0.33
N ILE A 88 -7.60 8.20 0.93
CA ILE A 88 -7.25 7.36 2.09
C ILE A 88 -8.41 7.32 3.08
N GLY A 89 -8.66 6.17 3.69
CA GLY A 89 -9.65 5.97 4.75
C GLY A 89 -8.98 5.64 6.09
N LEU A 90 -9.50 6.15 7.20
CA LEU A 90 -8.99 5.82 8.53
C LEU A 90 -9.24 4.34 8.84
N GLN A 91 -8.26 3.67 9.45
CA GLN A 91 -8.42 2.29 9.88
C GLN A 91 -9.63 2.13 10.83
N PRO A 92 -10.50 1.13 10.61
CA PRO A 92 -11.68 0.89 11.46
C PRO A 92 -11.36 0.64 12.93
N SER A 93 -10.19 0.08 13.25
CA SER A 93 -9.73 -0.15 14.63
C SER A 93 -9.44 1.14 15.41
N LEU A 94 -9.28 2.25 14.69
CA LEU A 94 -9.15 3.58 15.27
C LEU A 94 -10.52 4.26 15.42
N LEU A 95 -11.61 3.54 15.10
CA LEU A 95 -12.99 3.94 15.37
C LEU A 95 -13.55 3.16 16.59
N PRO A 96 -14.35 3.82 17.44
CA PRO A 96 -14.63 5.24 17.44
C PRO A 96 -13.39 6.07 17.84
N SER A 97 -12.99 6.97 16.96
CA SER A 97 -11.89 7.90 17.19
C SER A 97 -12.35 8.99 18.16
N PRO A 98 -11.47 9.70 18.87
CA PRO A 98 -11.83 10.98 19.51
C PRO A 98 -12.48 12.01 18.55
N LEU A 99 -12.46 11.75 17.22
CA LEU A 99 -13.32 12.37 16.21
C LEU A 99 -14.83 12.12 16.40
N GLU A 100 -15.28 11.25 17.31
CA GLU A 100 -16.70 11.03 17.63
C GLU A 100 -17.43 12.30 18.10
N ILE A 101 -16.68 13.28 18.61
CA ILE A 101 -17.22 14.59 19.00
C ILE A 101 -17.69 15.37 17.76
N ALA A 102 -17.11 15.10 16.58
CA ALA A 102 -17.49 15.80 15.36
C ALA A 102 -18.86 15.34 14.87
N THR A 103 -19.81 16.27 14.92
CA THR A 103 -21.18 16.08 14.48
C THR A 103 -21.35 16.28 12.98
N ASP A 104 -20.33 16.76 12.26
CA ASP A 104 -20.30 16.95 10.80
C ASP A 104 -18.87 16.94 10.22
N ALA A 105 -18.76 16.92 8.89
CA ALA A 105 -17.47 16.90 8.19
C ALA A 105 -16.59 18.13 8.46
N MET A 106 -17.17 19.29 8.77
CA MET A 106 -16.43 20.51 9.08
C MET A 106 -15.79 20.44 10.48
N GLU A 107 -16.53 19.96 11.47
CA GLU A 107 -16.02 19.75 12.83
C GLU A 107 -14.89 18.73 12.83
N ALA A 108 -15.03 17.66 12.04
CA ALA A 108 -13.98 16.66 11.87
C ALA A 108 -12.71 17.25 11.21
N ALA A 109 -12.89 18.06 10.17
CA ALA A 109 -11.77 18.73 9.51
C ALA A 109 -11.04 19.68 10.46
N THR A 110 -11.81 20.43 11.26
CA THR A 110 -11.28 21.30 12.31
C THR A 110 -10.51 20.51 13.35
N TYR A 111 -11.01 19.34 13.75
CA TYR A 111 -10.32 18.46 14.69
C TYR A 111 -8.98 17.98 14.16
N ILE A 112 -8.92 17.43 12.94
CA ILE A 112 -7.66 16.97 12.33
C ILE A 112 -6.65 18.12 12.21
N LEU A 113 -7.12 19.32 11.85
CA LEU A 113 -6.27 20.51 11.77
C LEU A 113 -5.70 20.91 13.13
N ASN A 114 -6.53 20.94 14.18
CA ASN A 114 -6.08 21.25 15.53
C ASN A 114 -5.13 20.18 16.05
N LEU A 115 -5.42 18.91 15.78
CA LEU A 115 -4.56 17.79 16.15
C LEU A 115 -3.16 17.94 15.52
N ASN A 116 -3.11 18.31 14.24
CA ASN A 116 -1.85 18.55 13.53
C ASN A 116 -1.01 19.70 14.12
N GLN A 117 -1.65 20.65 14.82
CA GLN A 117 -0.96 21.79 15.46
C GLN A 117 -0.60 21.53 16.93
N GLU A 118 -1.53 20.98 17.70
CA GLU A 118 -1.43 20.85 19.16
C GLU A 118 -0.82 19.52 19.60
N HIS A 119 -1.03 18.46 18.82
CA HIS A 119 -0.63 17.09 19.14
C HIS A 119 -0.04 16.36 17.92
N PRO A 120 1.10 16.84 17.35
CA PRO A 120 1.71 16.27 16.15
C PRO A 120 2.21 14.82 16.32
N ASP A 121 2.27 14.32 17.56
CA ASP A 121 2.62 12.94 17.89
C ASP A 121 1.41 12.00 17.97
N SER A 122 0.21 12.49 17.63
CA SER A 122 -1.00 11.68 17.66
C SER A 122 -0.92 10.52 16.67
N GLN A 123 -1.41 9.35 17.10
CA GLN A 123 -1.48 8.15 16.25
C GLN A 123 -2.27 8.41 14.96
N LEU A 124 -3.33 9.23 15.00
CA LEU A 124 -4.13 9.57 13.80
C LEU A 124 -3.33 10.32 12.72
N LEU A 125 -2.16 10.88 13.06
CA LEU A 125 -1.26 11.54 12.12
C LEU A 125 -0.15 10.60 11.63
N SER A 126 -0.21 9.31 11.94
CA SER A 126 0.66 8.28 11.35
C SER A 126 0.13 7.88 9.98
N THR A 127 1.01 7.68 8.99
CA THR A 127 0.63 7.13 7.67
C THR A 127 0.01 5.74 7.81
N GLU A 128 0.43 4.97 8.81
CA GLU A 128 -0.03 3.60 9.02
C GLU A 128 -1.46 3.51 9.56
N SER A 129 -1.98 4.61 10.10
CA SER A 129 -3.36 4.71 10.58
C SER A 129 -4.39 4.85 9.45
N TRP A 130 -3.93 4.98 8.20
CA TRP A 130 -4.78 5.16 7.04
C TRP A 130 -4.55 4.07 6.00
N LEU A 131 -5.62 3.72 5.30
CA LEU A 131 -5.66 2.75 4.22
C LEU A 131 -5.89 3.50 2.92
N ALA A 132 -4.94 3.45 1.98
CA ALA A 132 -5.15 4.01 0.65
C ALA A 132 -6.24 3.23 -0.07
N LEU A 133 -7.31 3.91 -0.49
CA LEU A 133 -8.47 3.32 -1.17
C LEU A 133 -8.32 3.42 -2.70
N SER A 134 -7.80 4.55 -3.18
CA SER A 134 -7.53 4.75 -4.60
C SER A 134 -6.42 5.76 -4.85
N VAL A 135 -5.74 5.60 -5.97
CA VAL A 135 -4.73 6.53 -6.48
C VAL A 135 -5.09 6.86 -7.91
N LYS A 136 -5.26 8.15 -8.20
CA LYS A 136 -5.79 8.64 -9.48
C LYS A 136 -5.06 9.86 -9.96
N GLN A 137 -4.91 9.98 -11.27
CA GLN A 137 -4.40 11.17 -11.91
C GLN A 137 -5.32 11.56 -13.06
N LEU A 138 -5.81 12.80 -13.05
CA LEU A 138 -6.58 13.33 -14.16
C LEU A 138 -5.64 13.74 -15.28
N GLN A 139 -5.88 13.22 -16.48
CA GLN A 139 -5.11 13.48 -17.69
C GLN A 139 -6.03 13.94 -18.83
N ALA A 140 -5.44 14.47 -19.90
CA ALA A 140 -6.20 14.91 -21.08
C ALA A 140 -6.97 13.76 -21.75
N THR A 141 -6.47 12.53 -21.65
CA THR A 141 -7.06 11.32 -22.21
C THR A 141 -8.09 10.65 -21.30
N GLY A 142 -8.25 11.12 -20.06
CA GLY A 142 -9.13 10.53 -19.05
C GLY A 142 -8.48 10.45 -17.67
N GLU A 143 -9.13 9.73 -16.76
CA GLU A 143 -8.56 9.37 -15.46
C GLU A 143 -7.69 8.11 -15.62
N THR A 144 -6.50 8.13 -15.02
CA THR A 144 -5.67 6.93 -14.88
C THR A 144 -5.36 6.66 -13.42
N GLY A 145 -5.07 5.42 -13.06
CA GLY A 145 -4.78 5.04 -11.69
C GLY A 145 -5.19 3.62 -11.35
N TYR A 146 -5.35 3.38 -10.05
CA TYR A 146 -5.70 2.08 -9.49
C TYR A 146 -6.51 2.24 -8.21
N ARG A 147 -7.22 1.17 -7.83
CA ARG A 147 -7.88 1.02 -6.53
C ARG A 147 -7.12 -0.01 -5.71
N THR A 148 -7.36 0.00 -4.42
CA THR A 148 -6.87 -1.07 -3.55
C THR A 148 -7.98 -1.99 -3.09
N ILE A 149 -7.62 -3.15 -2.54
CA ILE A 149 -8.59 -4.04 -1.88
C ILE A 149 -9.34 -3.32 -0.75
N TRP A 150 -8.70 -2.36 -0.09
CA TRP A 150 -9.27 -1.57 1.01
C TRP A 150 -10.56 -0.84 0.61
N ALA A 151 -10.73 -0.50 -0.67
CA ALA A 151 -11.95 0.13 -1.17
C ALA A 151 -13.19 -0.80 -1.14
N ASN A 152 -13.00 -2.12 -1.02
CA ASN A 152 -14.07 -3.12 -1.00
C ASN A 152 -14.41 -3.61 0.42
N ILE A 153 -13.55 -3.34 1.41
CA ILE A 153 -13.68 -3.83 2.79
C ILE A 153 -13.83 -2.65 3.77
N THR A 154 -14.74 -1.73 3.45
CA THR A 154 -14.98 -0.53 4.25
C THR A 154 -16.21 -0.68 5.16
N PRO A 155 -16.25 -0.02 6.34
CA PRO A 155 -17.41 -0.07 7.24
C PRO A 155 -18.76 0.26 6.58
N SER A 156 -18.79 1.17 5.61
CA SER A 156 -19.99 1.50 4.85
C SER A 156 -20.44 0.38 3.92
N ALA A 157 -19.50 -0.37 3.31
CA ALA A 157 -19.82 -1.56 2.52
C ALA A 157 -20.46 -2.64 3.41
N PHE A 158 -19.90 -2.88 4.59
CA PHE A 158 -20.48 -3.81 5.58
C PHE A 158 -21.83 -3.35 6.12
N ALA A 159 -21.98 -2.06 6.43
CA ALA A 159 -23.25 -1.50 6.87
C ALA A 159 -24.36 -1.67 5.81
N GLN A 160 -24.03 -1.47 4.53
CA GLN A 160 -24.97 -1.70 3.43
C GLN A 160 -25.39 -3.17 3.36
N VAL A 161 -24.44 -4.10 3.46
CA VAL A 161 -24.69 -5.54 3.48
C VAL A 161 -25.58 -5.99 4.64
N ALA A 162 -25.32 -5.50 5.85
CA ALA A 162 -26.12 -5.81 7.03
C ALA A 162 -27.59 -5.34 6.87
N THR A 163 -27.80 -4.26 6.11
CA THR A 163 -29.16 -3.75 5.83
C THR A 163 -29.83 -4.42 4.63
N SER A 164 -29.06 -5.03 3.73
CA SER A 164 -29.55 -5.72 2.52
C SER A 164 -29.70 -7.24 2.68
N ASN A 165 -29.26 -7.82 3.81
CA ASN A 165 -29.16 -9.27 4.06
C ASN A 165 -28.36 -10.00 2.97
N ASN A 166 -27.39 -9.32 2.34
CA ASN A 166 -26.70 -9.85 1.17
C ASN A 166 -25.18 -9.85 1.38
N SER A 167 -24.69 -10.72 2.28
CA SER A 167 -23.26 -10.92 2.55
C SER A 167 -22.46 -11.33 1.31
N GLU A 168 -23.14 -11.85 0.29
CA GLU A 168 -22.56 -12.16 -1.02
C GLU A 168 -21.98 -10.91 -1.72
N GLN A 169 -22.43 -9.68 -1.42
CA GLN A 169 -21.93 -8.49 -2.12
C GLN A 169 -20.46 -8.14 -1.81
N ILE A 170 -20.01 -8.37 -0.57
CA ILE A 170 -18.62 -8.12 -0.20
C ILE A 170 -17.73 -9.24 -0.75
N SER A 171 -18.19 -10.49 -0.64
CA SER A 171 -17.54 -11.64 -1.28
C SER A 171 -17.38 -11.41 -2.78
N GLU A 172 -18.44 -10.99 -3.47
CA GLU A 172 -18.43 -10.70 -4.91
C GLU A 172 -17.50 -9.53 -5.25
N ALA A 173 -17.42 -8.49 -4.40
CA ALA A 173 -16.49 -7.39 -4.59
C ALA A 173 -15.02 -7.82 -4.45
N ILE A 174 -14.73 -8.72 -3.52
CA ILE A 174 -13.40 -9.31 -3.33
C ILE A 174 -13.04 -10.24 -4.49
N ASP A 175 -13.97 -11.09 -4.93
CA ASP A 175 -13.77 -11.96 -6.10
C ASP A 175 -13.50 -11.16 -7.37
N ASN A 176 -14.24 -10.06 -7.55
CA ASN A 176 -14.04 -9.16 -8.69
C ASN A 176 -12.69 -8.44 -8.57
N PHE A 177 -12.29 -8.03 -7.36
CA PHE A 177 -10.96 -7.48 -7.13
C PHE A 177 -9.86 -8.50 -7.52
N ALA A 178 -9.98 -9.76 -7.08
CA ALA A 178 -9.02 -10.82 -7.42
C ALA A 178 -8.94 -11.04 -8.94
N LYS A 179 -10.08 -11.06 -9.65
CA LYS A 179 -10.10 -11.16 -11.11
C LYS A 179 -9.42 -9.96 -11.78
N ASP A 180 -9.70 -8.75 -11.34
CA ASP A 180 -9.10 -7.55 -11.94
C ASP A 180 -7.59 -7.47 -11.65
N TRP A 181 -7.20 -7.83 -10.43
CA TRP A 181 -5.81 -7.91 -9.99
C TRP A 181 -5.02 -8.94 -10.79
N THR A 182 -5.55 -10.16 -10.97
CA THR A 182 -4.89 -11.22 -11.74
C THR A 182 -4.75 -10.84 -13.22
N ASN A 183 -5.81 -10.29 -13.82
CA ASN A 183 -5.80 -9.83 -15.21
C ASN A 183 -4.84 -8.64 -15.44
N GLY A 184 -4.67 -7.77 -14.44
CA GLY A 184 -3.85 -6.57 -14.51
C GLY A 184 -2.37 -6.78 -14.18
N SER A 185 -2.08 -7.70 -13.25
CA SER A 185 -0.72 -7.94 -12.73
C SER A 185 0.05 -8.99 -13.54
N PHE A 186 -0.66 -9.91 -14.20
CA PHE A 186 -0.05 -10.98 -15.00
C PHE A 186 -0.51 -10.90 -16.46
N SER A 187 0.30 -10.30 -17.32
CA SER A 187 0.09 -10.42 -18.77
C SER A 187 0.39 -11.86 -19.22
N ALA A 188 -0.47 -12.41 -20.08
CA ALA A 188 -0.60 -13.81 -20.54
C ALA A 188 0.62 -14.54 -21.17
N THR A 189 1.86 -14.28 -20.75
CA THR A 189 3.08 -14.76 -21.42
C THR A 189 3.87 -15.86 -20.70
N SER A 190 3.40 -16.42 -19.59
CA SER A 190 4.06 -17.59 -18.97
C SER A 190 3.05 -18.56 -18.36
N GLU A 191 2.61 -19.55 -19.15
CA GLU A 191 1.40 -20.34 -18.87
C GLU A 191 1.53 -21.49 -17.85
N ASN A 192 2.71 -21.87 -17.35
CA ASN A 192 2.81 -23.06 -16.49
C ASN A 192 3.12 -22.77 -15.02
N SER A 193 4.06 -21.87 -14.69
CA SER A 193 4.34 -21.52 -13.29
C SER A 193 3.37 -20.46 -12.74
N ILE A 194 2.83 -19.58 -13.60
CA ILE A 194 1.85 -18.56 -13.19
C ILE A 194 0.50 -19.19 -12.85
N ASN A 195 0.06 -20.27 -13.52
CA ASN A 195 -1.25 -20.84 -13.27
C ASN A 195 -1.37 -21.45 -11.86
N GLN A 196 -0.31 -22.07 -11.34
CA GLN A 196 -0.32 -22.61 -9.98
C GLN A 196 -0.31 -21.48 -8.94
N THR A 197 0.52 -20.45 -9.11
CA THR A 197 0.53 -19.27 -8.24
C THR A 197 -0.79 -18.49 -8.32
N LEU A 198 -1.41 -18.39 -9.50
CA LEU A 198 -2.74 -17.80 -9.67
C LEU A 198 -3.83 -18.61 -8.97
N GLU A 199 -3.76 -19.95 -9.01
CA GLU A 199 -4.69 -20.81 -8.27
C GLU A 199 -4.52 -20.62 -6.76
N GLU A 200 -3.28 -20.57 -6.25
CA GLU A 200 -2.97 -20.33 -4.83
C GLU A 200 -3.44 -18.93 -4.37
N ILE A 201 -3.17 -17.89 -5.16
CA ILE A 201 -3.64 -16.52 -4.87
C ILE A 201 -5.16 -16.43 -4.91
N THR A 202 -5.78 -17.03 -5.93
CA THR A 202 -7.25 -17.05 -6.04
C THR A 202 -7.85 -17.78 -4.85
N HIS A 203 -7.26 -18.89 -4.42
CA HIS A 203 -7.70 -19.64 -3.26
C HIS A 203 -7.59 -18.83 -1.96
N SER A 204 -6.51 -18.07 -1.75
CA SER A 204 -6.38 -17.19 -0.58
C SER A 204 -7.42 -16.06 -0.57
N PHE A 205 -7.76 -15.50 -1.74
CA PHE A 205 -8.84 -14.50 -1.83
C PHE A 205 -10.23 -15.11 -1.63
N GLU A 206 -10.47 -16.33 -2.11
CA GLU A 206 -11.69 -17.09 -1.84
C GLU A 206 -11.83 -17.40 -0.33
N GLU A 207 -10.75 -17.84 0.33
CA GLU A 207 -10.72 -18.07 1.78
C GLU A 207 -10.97 -16.77 2.56
N LEU A 208 -10.35 -15.67 2.14
CA LEU A 208 -10.59 -14.35 2.71
C LEU A 208 -12.06 -13.90 2.54
N ALA A 209 -12.66 -14.15 1.37
CA ALA A 209 -14.06 -13.84 1.12
C ALA A 209 -15.02 -14.69 1.97
N GLU A 210 -14.72 -15.98 2.14
CA GLU A 210 -15.47 -16.90 3.00
C GLU A 210 -15.33 -16.50 4.47
N ASN A 211 -14.10 -16.25 4.95
CA ASN A 211 -13.81 -15.78 6.30
C ASN A 211 -14.53 -14.45 6.59
N ILE A 212 -14.53 -13.51 5.65
CA ILE A 212 -15.26 -12.23 5.81
C ILE A 212 -16.77 -12.44 5.83
N SER A 213 -17.30 -13.36 5.03
CA SER A 213 -18.72 -13.70 5.01
C SER A 213 -19.17 -14.34 6.34
N GLU A 214 -18.34 -15.22 6.91
CA GLU A 214 -18.56 -15.80 8.24
C GLU A 214 -18.40 -14.75 9.36
N MET A 215 -17.41 -13.85 9.22
CA MET A 215 -17.09 -12.76 10.14
C MET A 215 -18.00 -11.54 9.99
N ALA A 216 -18.92 -11.51 9.02
CA ALA A 216 -19.92 -10.45 8.88
C ALA A 216 -20.86 -10.31 10.12
N GLN A 217 -20.69 -11.19 11.12
CA GLN A 217 -21.33 -11.12 12.44
C GLN A 217 -20.44 -10.52 13.56
N THR A 218 -19.14 -10.24 13.32
CA THR A 218 -18.17 -9.66 14.27
C THR A 218 -17.46 -8.38 13.73
N MET A 219 -16.64 -7.73 14.57
CA MET A 219 -16.15 -6.36 14.36
C MET A 219 -15.16 -6.23 13.18
N ILE A 220 -15.36 -5.21 12.32
CA ILE A 220 -14.56 -4.89 11.11
C ILE A 220 -13.04 -4.82 11.34
N SER A 221 -12.58 -4.57 12.56
CA SER A 221 -11.16 -4.57 12.88
C SER A 221 -10.50 -5.94 12.68
N GLU A 222 -11.22 -7.02 12.99
CA GLU A 222 -10.76 -8.41 12.78
C GLU A 222 -10.63 -8.70 11.27
N VAL A 223 -11.54 -8.16 10.44
CA VAL A 223 -11.47 -8.28 8.98
C VAL A 223 -10.21 -7.62 8.41
N VAL A 224 -9.85 -6.44 8.89
CA VAL A 224 -8.64 -5.73 8.41
C VAL A 224 -7.36 -6.46 8.82
N GLU A 225 -7.32 -7.05 10.01
CA GLU A 225 -6.21 -7.89 10.46
C GLU A 225 -6.08 -9.15 9.60
N GLU A 226 -7.19 -9.85 9.34
CA GLU A 226 -7.22 -11.03 8.47
C GLU A 226 -6.72 -10.72 7.06
N VAL A 227 -7.15 -9.60 6.47
CA VAL A 227 -6.70 -9.18 5.15
C VAL A 227 -5.19 -8.92 5.15
N ASN A 228 -4.64 -8.28 6.19
CA ASN A 228 -3.20 -8.07 6.29
C ASN A 228 -2.43 -9.39 6.40
N ASN A 229 -2.92 -10.36 7.16
CA ASN A 229 -2.29 -11.68 7.30
C ASN A 229 -2.26 -12.43 5.96
N VAL A 230 -3.37 -12.45 5.24
CA VAL A 230 -3.45 -13.07 3.91
C VAL A 230 -2.47 -12.39 2.95
N LEU A 231 -2.40 -11.07 2.94
CA LEU A 231 -1.47 -10.33 2.09
C LEU A 231 0.01 -10.58 2.44
N GLU A 232 0.35 -10.74 3.71
CA GLU A 232 1.71 -11.09 4.13
C GLU A 232 2.10 -12.49 3.64
N ASN A 233 1.22 -13.48 3.78
CA ASN A 233 1.45 -14.84 3.26
C ASN A 233 1.57 -14.85 1.74
N LEU A 234 0.67 -14.14 1.03
CA LEU A 234 0.72 -14.00 -0.43
C LEU A 234 2.04 -13.40 -0.92
N THR A 235 2.60 -12.46 -0.15
CA THR A 235 3.91 -11.87 -0.47
C THR A 235 4.99 -12.96 -0.41
N GLU A 236 5.03 -13.76 0.65
CA GLU A 236 5.99 -14.85 0.84
C GLU A 236 5.90 -15.90 -0.29
N ASP A 237 4.68 -16.29 -0.68
CA ASP A 237 4.43 -17.30 -1.72
C ASP A 237 4.79 -16.81 -3.15
N ILE A 238 4.55 -15.53 -3.46
CA ILE A 238 4.97 -14.92 -4.74
C ILE A 238 6.50 -14.86 -4.83
N PHE A 239 7.20 -14.62 -3.72
CA PHE A 239 8.67 -14.62 -3.69
C PHE A 239 9.26 -16.03 -3.84
N GLU A 240 8.63 -17.07 -3.26
CA GLU A 240 9.10 -18.46 -3.42
C GLU A 240 8.90 -18.99 -4.86
N THR A 241 7.89 -18.52 -5.60
CA THR A 241 7.50 -19.05 -6.91
C THR A 241 8.15 -18.37 -8.13
N THR A 242 8.84 -17.24 -7.96
CA THR A 242 9.68 -16.62 -9.03
C THR A 242 11.02 -17.35 -9.27
N SER A 243 11.22 -18.47 -8.58
CA SER A 243 12.44 -19.27 -8.42
C SER A 243 12.77 -20.25 -9.57
N ASP A 244 12.21 -20.08 -10.78
CA ASP A 244 12.38 -21.06 -11.88
C ASP A 244 13.30 -20.62 -13.04
N ASN A 245 13.95 -19.46 -12.95
CA ASN A 245 14.91 -19.03 -13.99
C ASN A 245 16.35 -19.17 -13.47
N SER A 246 17.05 -20.27 -13.82
CA SER A 246 18.31 -20.69 -13.16
C SER A 246 19.43 -19.65 -13.19
N ASP A 247 19.48 -18.82 -14.24
CA ASP A 247 20.49 -17.75 -14.37
C ASP A 247 20.12 -16.51 -13.54
N ILE A 248 18.83 -16.29 -13.29
CA ILE A 248 18.33 -15.26 -12.38
C ILE A 248 18.50 -15.72 -10.93
N ASN A 249 18.29 -17.00 -10.62
CA ASN A 249 18.53 -17.57 -9.29
C ASN A 249 19.99 -17.45 -8.86
N LEU A 250 20.93 -17.78 -9.76
CA LEU A 250 22.36 -17.57 -9.51
C LEU A 250 22.69 -16.09 -9.28
N ALA A 251 22.04 -15.18 -10.01
CA ALA A 251 22.23 -13.75 -9.83
C ALA A 251 21.61 -13.21 -8.54
N ILE A 252 20.44 -13.71 -8.13
CA ILE A 252 19.75 -13.34 -6.89
C ILE A 252 20.48 -13.90 -5.67
N GLU A 253 20.90 -15.17 -5.67
CA GLU A 253 21.69 -15.77 -4.59
C GLU A 253 23.03 -15.05 -4.42
N ASP A 254 23.69 -14.68 -5.52
CA ASP A 254 24.90 -13.86 -5.46
C ASP A 254 24.62 -12.43 -4.95
N LEU A 255 23.45 -11.85 -5.24
CA LEU A 255 23.03 -10.54 -4.75
C LEU A 255 22.72 -10.57 -3.24
N GLU A 256 22.01 -11.58 -2.77
CA GLU A 256 21.70 -11.79 -1.35
C GLU A 256 22.98 -12.00 -0.54
N LYS A 257 23.91 -12.78 -1.07
CA LYS A 257 25.23 -12.97 -0.47
C LYS A 257 26.04 -11.68 -0.43
N LEU A 258 25.91 -10.83 -1.45
CA LEU A 258 26.53 -9.51 -1.51
C LEU A 258 25.93 -8.58 -0.44
N PHE A 259 24.60 -8.47 -0.37
CA PHE A 259 23.91 -7.64 0.62
C PHE A 259 24.14 -8.13 2.06
N GLY A 260 24.18 -9.44 2.28
CA GLY A 260 24.56 -10.01 3.57
C GLY A 260 25.99 -9.67 3.99
N GLN A 261 26.93 -9.63 3.04
CA GLN A 261 28.31 -9.18 3.31
C GLN A 261 28.36 -7.68 3.60
N ILE A 262 27.61 -6.86 2.87
CA ILE A 262 27.53 -5.41 3.07
C ILE A 262 26.95 -5.10 4.46
N ASN A 263 25.81 -5.69 4.83
CA ASN A 263 25.18 -5.46 6.14
C ASN A 263 26.08 -5.88 7.29
N LYS A 264 26.71 -7.06 7.20
CA LYS A 264 27.67 -7.51 8.22
C LYS A 264 28.85 -6.54 8.37
N ARG A 265 29.30 -5.91 7.28
CA ARG A 265 30.37 -4.91 7.33
C ARG A 265 29.90 -3.57 7.87
N LEU A 266 28.67 -3.16 7.56
CA LEU A 266 28.05 -1.97 8.13
C LEU A 266 27.86 -2.10 9.64
N GLU A 267 27.55 -3.30 10.14
CA GLU A 267 27.48 -3.61 11.58
C GLU A 267 28.85 -3.60 12.27
N GLU A 268 29.93 -3.91 11.54
CA GLU A 268 31.31 -3.91 12.05
C GLU A 268 31.95 -2.50 12.05
N LEU A 269 31.32 -1.48 11.44
CA LEU A 269 31.78 -0.10 11.49
C LEU A 269 31.50 0.50 12.88
N PRO A 270 32.52 0.85 13.69
CA PRO A 270 32.29 1.48 14.98
C PRO A 270 31.76 2.90 14.74
N THR A 271 30.63 3.24 15.36
CA THR A 271 30.05 4.59 15.35
C THR A 271 30.96 5.64 15.98
N ASP A 272 31.98 5.23 16.74
CA ASP A 272 32.87 6.16 17.45
C ASP A 272 34.35 5.73 17.30
N LYS A 273 35.07 6.41 16.40
CA LYS A 273 36.52 6.29 16.04
C LYS A 273 36.89 5.21 15.01
N LEU A 274 36.89 5.62 13.76
CA LEU A 274 37.59 4.93 12.67
C LEU A 274 39.12 5.21 12.77
N LEU A 275 39.91 4.16 12.99
CA LEU A 275 41.37 4.18 12.86
C LEU A 275 41.70 3.96 11.37
N GLY A 276 42.38 4.93 10.75
CA GLY A 276 42.44 5.13 9.29
C GLY A 276 42.89 3.95 8.40
N GLU A 277 43.47 2.89 8.95
CA GLU A 277 43.79 1.68 8.18
C GLU A 277 42.56 0.79 7.95
N LYS A 278 41.65 0.69 8.93
CA LYS A 278 40.38 -0.04 8.78
C LYS A 278 39.41 0.71 7.87
N GLU A 279 39.41 2.04 7.94
CA GLU A 279 38.59 2.90 7.07
C GLU A 279 38.97 2.73 5.59
N LEU A 280 40.26 2.68 5.28
CA LEU A 280 40.73 2.43 3.91
C LEU A 280 40.30 1.04 3.41
N ILE A 281 40.35 0.02 4.26
CA ILE A 281 39.89 -1.33 3.93
C ILE A 281 38.38 -1.34 3.67
N TYR A 282 37.58 -0.68 4.51
CA TYR A 282 36.13 -0.61 4.32
C TYR A 282 35.74 0.20 3.08
N LEU A 283 36.41 1.31 2.78
CA LEU A 283 36.18 2.08 1.56
C LEU A 283 36.56 1.30 0.29
N LEU A 284 37.65 0.51 0.34
CA LEU A 284 38.03 -0.38 -0.76
C LEU A 284 37.03 -1.53 -0.94
N GLU A 285 36.48 -2.09 0.15
CA GLU A 285 35.43 -3.11 0.10
C GLU A 285 34.11 -2.52 -0.43
N ILE A 286 33.72 -1.32 -0.01
CA ILE A 286 32.52 -0.60 -0.50
C ILE A 286 32.65 -0.30 -2.00
N GLU A 287 33.80 0.19 -2.46
CA GLU A 287 34.02 0.47 -3.88
C GLU A 287 34.00 -0.82 -4.72
N ARG A 288 34.55 -1.92 -4.18
CA ARG A 288 34.45 -3.24 -4.81
C ARG A 288 33.01 -3.76 -4.87
N PHE A 289 32.20 -3.54 -3.83
CA PHE A 289 30.78 -3.88 -3.86
C PHE A 289 30.01 -3.02 -4.88
N ARG A 290 30.39 -1.75 -5.03
CA ARG A 290 29.82 -0.85 -6.04
C ARG A 290 30.14 -1.28 -7.47
N GLU A 291 31.36 -1.75 -7.73
CA GLU A 291 31.74 -2.34 -9.02
C GLU A 291 30.95 -3.63 -9.32
N GLN A 292 30.70 -4.45 -8.30
CA GLN A 292 29.89 -5.67 -8.43
C GLN A 292 28.41 -5.33 -8.69
N LEU A 293 27.85 -4.31 -8.02
CA LEU A 293 26.49 -3.82 -8.29
C LEU A 293 26.35 -3.24 -9.72
N ALA A 294 27.37 -2.55 -10.22
CA ALA A 294 27.37 -2.04 -11.59
C ALA A 294 27.41 -3.18 -12.63
N PHE A 295 28.02 -4.32 -12.30
CA PHE A 295 27.96 -5.54 -13.11
C PHE A 295 26.55 -6.13 -13.14
N PHE A 296 25.85 -6.19 -12.00
CA PHE A 296 24.46 -6.67 -11.93
C PHE A 296 23.46 -5.74 -12.64
N ASP A 297 23.59 -4.42 -12.49
CA ASP A 297 22.77 -3.45 -13.24
C ASP A 297 22.94 -3.61 -14.75
N LYS A 298 24.17 -3.89 -15.20
CA LYS A 298 24.46 -4.17 -16.61
C LYS A 298 24.00 -5.56 -17.05
N PHE A 299 24.02 -6.56 -16.17
CA PHE A 299 23.51 -7.91 -16.44
C PHE A 299 21.99 -7.87 -16.63
N ILE A 300 21.26 -7.22 -15.72
CA ILE A 300 19.80 -7.03 -15.79
C ILE A 300 19.41 -6.30 -17.09
N LYS A 301 20.16 -5.25 -17.47
CA LYS A 301 19.91 -4.50 -18.71
C LYS A 301 20.22 -5.25 -20.01
N ASN A 302 20.97 -6.36 -19.95
CA ASN A 302 21.34 -7.17 -21.11
C ASN A 302 20.66 -8.54 -21.13
N LEU A 303 19.76 -8.83 -20.18
CA LEU A 303 18.88 -9.99 -20.27
C LEU A 303 18.03 -9.84 -21.55
N PRO A 304 17.99 -10.86 -22.43
CA PRO A 304 17.22 -10.76 -23.66
C PRO A 304 15.74 -10.67 -23.30
N GLU A 305 15.02 -9.71 -23.89
CA GLU A 305 13.57 -9.53 -23.68
C GLU A 305 12.75 -10.77 -24.09
N ASN A 306 13.36 -11.77 -24.75
CA ASN A 306 12.82 -13.11 -24.99
C ASN A 306 13.95 -14.15 -25.04
N PRO A 307 13.81 -15.35 -24.44
CA PRO A 307 14.74 -16.45 -24.67
C PRO A 307 14.56 -17.01 -26.11
N PRO A 308 15.63 -17.52 -26.76
CA PRO A 308 15.50 -18.15 -28.07
C PRO A 308 14.72 -19.49 -27.95
N ASP A 309 13.76 -19.65 -28.88
CA ASP A 309 12.84 -20.80 -29.05
C ASP A 309 13.44 -22.20 -28.82
#